data_AF-A0A4Q1KB39-F1
#
_entry.id   AF-A0A4Q1KB39-F1
#
_cell.length_a   1.000
_cell.length_b   1.000
_cell.length_c   1.000
_cell.angle_alpha   90.00
_cell.angle_beta   90.00
_cell.angle_gamma   90.00
#
_symmetry.space_group_name_H-M   'P 1'
#
loop_
_entity.id
_entity.type
_entity.pdbx_description
1 polymer ?
#
loop_
_entity_poly.entity_id
_entity_poly.type
_entity_poly.pdbx_seq_one_letter_code
_entity_poly.pdbx_strand_id
1 'polypeptide(L)'
;MTTLKNNNQLVHFSKKFGLITPNQVILINGTQQESIDLESISTVNLFKKRIFSVNLLLFAAGILFLAVAYFSYIINDSMLFWSTLAIGSIMTSYSLVHKFHSYRLVILEKNKAVHEVKATQFHRKCIKEFYASIHHKTVKAKRKNKVMAE
;
A
#
# COMPACT_ATOMS: atom_id res chain seq x y z
N MET A 1 23.07 -1.31 -17.54
CA MET A 1 21.73 -1.20 -18.15
C MET A 1 21.53 -2.44 -19.02
N THR A 2 21.09 -3.54 -18.41
CA THR A 2 20.90 -4.82 -19.11
C THR A 2 19.49 -4.90 -19.67
N THR A 3 19.43 -5.08 -20.98
CA THR A 3 18.25 -5.16 -21.81
C THR A 3 17.38 -6.36 -21.40
N LEU A 4 16.21 -6.07 -20.83
CA LEU A 4 15.12 -7.03 -20.62
C LEU A 4 14.73 -7.61 -21.98
N LYS A 5 15.14 -8.87 -22.20
CA LYS A 5 14.84 -9.65 -23.40
C LYS A 5 13.32 -9.76 -23.57
N ASN A 6 12.86 -9.20 -24.67
CA ASN A 6 11.50 -9.24 -25.19
C ASN A 6 11.01 -10.69 -25.32
N ASN A 7 9.78 -10.98 -24.83
CA ASN A 7 8.89 -12.14 -25.12
C ASN A 7 8.19 -12.81 -23.92
N ASN A 8 8.27 -12.26 -22.71
CA ASN A 8 7.33 -12.65 -21.65
C ASN A 8 6.16 -11.67 -21.64
N GLN A 9 5.01 -12.08 -22.17
CA GLN A 9 3.75 -11.36 -22.08
C GLN A 9 3.56 -10.85 -20.65
N LEU A 10 3.70 -9.53 -20.47
CA LEU A 10 3.48 -8.85 -19.20
C LEU A 10 2.02 -9.06 -18.79
N VAL A 11 1.78 -9.83 -17.74
CA VAL A 11 0.42 -10.17 -17.32
C VAL A 11 -0.16 -9.11 -16.39
N HIS A 12 0.70 -8.46 -15.60
CA HIS A 12 0.34 -7.28 -14.84
C HIS A 12 1.59 -6.45 -14.56
N PHE A 13 1.53 -5.17 -14.92
CA PHE A 13 2.53 -4.19 -14.53
C PHE A 13 1.97 -3.28 -13.44
N SER A 14 2.69 -3.13 -12.33
CA SER A 14 2.43 -2.09 -11.35
C SER A 14 3.70 -1.25 -11.22
N LYS A 15 3.67 -0.01 -11.72
CA LYS A 15 4.81 0.92 -11.70
C LYS A 15 5.44 1.07 -10.30
N LYS A 16 4.67 0.84 -9.25
CA LYS A 16 5.11 0.97 -7.85
C LYS A 16 5.56 -0.32 -7.19
N PHE A 17 4.98 -1.47 -7.57
CA PHE A 17 5.17 -2.73 -6.84
C PHE A 17 5.98 -3.75 -7.63
N GLY A 18 6.04 -3.60 -8.95
CA GLY A 18 6.79 -4.47 -9.83
C GLY A 18 5.94 -5.06 -10.94
N LEU A 19 6.42 -6.17 -11.50
CA LEU A 19 5.85 -6.78 -12.68
C LEU A 19 5.68 -8.29 -12.50
N ILE A 20 4.62 -8.81 -13.10
CA ILE A 20 4.30 -10.23 -13.07
C ILE A 20 4.42 -10.77 -14.49
N THR A 21 5.41 -11.63 -14.69
CA THR A 21 5.61 -12.39 -15.93
C THR A 21 4.93 -13.76 -15.83
N PRO A 22 4.90 -14.58 -16.89
CA PRO A 22 4.37 -15.95 -16.84
C PRO A 22 5.02 -16.83 -15.77
N ASN A 23 6.32 -16.66 -15.52
CA ASN A 23 7.10 -17.57 -14.68
C ASN A 23 7.64 -16.91 -13.40
N GLN A 24 7.74 -15.58 -13.38
CA GLN A 24 8.39 -14.83 -12.30
C GLN A 24 7.57 -13.62 -11.86
N VAL A 25 7.67 -13.31 -10.58
CA VAL A 25 7.24 -12.04 -9.98
C VAL A 25 8.50 -11.23 -9.71
N ILE A 26 8.63 -10.08 -10.36
CA ILE A 26 9.71 -9.13 -10.05
C ILE A 26 9.11 -8.06 -9.16
N LEU A 27 9.57 -8.01 -7.91
CA LEU A 27 9.21 -6.97 -6.96
C LEU A 27 10.15 -5.77 -7.11
N ILE A 28 9.58 -4.57 -7.04
CA ILE A 28 10.37 -3.33 -7.00
C ILE A 28 10.22 -2.76 -5.59
N ASN A 29 11.34 -2.67 -4.86
CA ASN A 29 11.40 -2.09 -3.52
C ASN A 29 12.43 -0.95 -3.50
N GLY A 30 11.96 0.26 -3.82
CA GLY A 30 12.86 1.40 -4.01
C GLY A 30 13.75 1.21 -5.23
N THR A 31 15.08 1.18 -5.01
CA THR A 31 16.09 0.94 -6.05
C THR A 31 16.40 -0.54 -6.25
N GLN A 32 15.98 -1.40 -5.33
CA GLN A 32 16.23 -2.84 -5.40
C GLN A 32 15.12 -3.56 -6.17
N GLN A 33 15.52 -4.50 -7.01
CA GLN A 33 14.62 -5.39 -7.72
C GLN A 33 14.91 -6.82 -7.26
N GLU A 34 13.85 -7.55 -6.91
CA GLU A 34 13.93 -8.94 -6.49
C GLU A 34 13.08 -9.78 -7.43
N SER A 35 13.68 -10.77 -8.08
CA SER A 35 12.98 -11.74 -8.93
C SER A 35 12.67 -13.00 -8.15
N ILE A 36 11.40 -13.37 -8.09
CA ILE A 36 10.89 -14.55 -7.40
C ILE A 36 10.24 -15.47 -8.42
N ASP A 37 10.64 -16.74 -8.44
CA ASP A 37 10.01 -17.73 -9.31
C ASP A 37 8.62 -18.13 -8.79
N LEU A 38 7.59 -18.12 -9.64
CA LEU A 38 6.21 -18.41 -9.22
C LEU A 38 6.03 -19.81 -8.63
N GLU A 39 6.88 -20.77 -9.03
CA GLU A 39 6.85 -22.15 -8.54
C GLU A 39 7.50 -22.31 -7.16
N SER A 40 8.41 -21.42 -6.78
CA SER A 40 9.05 -21.43 -5.46
C SER A 40 8.14 -20.83 -4.38
N ILE A 41 7.12 -20.05 -4.77
CA ILE A 41 6.18 -19.41 -3.83
C ILE A 41 5.30 -20.48 -3.13
N SER A 42 5.44 -20.56 -1.80
CA SER A 42 4.60 -21.39 -0.96
C SER A 42 3.27 -20.71 -0.64
N THR A 43 3.31 -19.45 -0.19
CA THR A 43 2.13 -18.70 0.26
C THR A 43 2.27 -17.21 -0.06
N VAL A 44 1.12 -16.56 -0.26
CA VAL A 44 1.03 -15.12 -0.54
C VAL A 44 -0.06 -14.57 0.35
N ASN A 45 0.27 -13.59 1.19
CA ASN A 45 -0.65 -13.00 2.16
C ASN A 45 -0.68 -11.48 2.02
N LEU A 46 -1.88 -10.90 2.11
CA LEU A 46 -2.09 -9.45 2.15
C LEU A 46 -2.59 -9.01 3.52
N PHE A 47 -1.72 -8.39 4.32
CA PHE A 47 -2.07 -7.86 5.62
C PHE A 47 -2.56 -6.42 5.55
N LYS A 48 -3.64 -6.12 6.26
CA LYS A 48 -4.21 -4.77 6.41
C LYS A 48 -4.00 -4.30 7.85
N LYS A 49 -3.19 -3.26 8.07
CA LYS A 49 -2.93 -2.67 9.39
C LYS A 49 -3.54 -1.27 9.48
N ARG A 50 -4.22 -0.95 10.59
CA ARG A 50 -4.68 0.40 10.88
C ARG A 50 -3.51 1.27 11.35
N ILE A 51 -3.40 2.48 10.83
CA ILE A 51 -2.37 3.44 11.25
C ILE A 51 -3.05 4.52 12.09
N PHE A 52 -2.79 4.52 13.39
CA PHE A 52 -3.32 5.53 14.31
C PHE A 52 -2.52 6.83 14.27
N SER A 53 -1.20 6.75 14.03
CA SER A 53 -0.31 7.92 14.06
C SER A 53 -0.70 9.03 13.09
N VAL A 54 -1.25 8.69 11.92
CA VAL A 54 -1.73 9.67 10.95
C VAL A 54 -2.95 10.43 11.48
N ASN A 55 -3.90 9.74 12.13
CA ASN A 55 -5.04 10.39 12.79
C ASN A 55 -4.56 11.28 13.93
N LEU A 56 -3.62 10.80 14.75
CA LEU A 56 -3.10 11.57 15.87
C LEU A 56 -2.42 12.87 15.40
N LEU A 57 -1.67 12.82 14.30
CA LEU A 57 -1.02 14.00 13.72
C LEU A 57 -2.05 14.99 13.15
N LEU A 58 -3.08 14.49 12.46
CA LEU A 58 -4.20 15.31 11.99
C LEU A 58 -4.98 15.96 13.14
N PHE A 59 -5.19 15.22 14.24
CA PHE A 59 -5.85 15.71 15.44
C PHE A 59 -5.04 16.83 16.11
N ALA A 60 -3.74 16.62 16.30
CA ALA A 60 -2.84 17.63 16.87
C ALA A 60 -2.79 18.90 16.00
N ALA A 61 -2.73 18.74 14.68
CA ALA A 61 -2.81 19.88 13.76
C ALA A 61 -4.17 20.60 13.86
N GLY A 62 -5.28 19.86 13.95
CA GLY A 62 -6.61 20.42 14.15
C GLY A 62 -6.73 21.26 15.42
N ILE A 63 -6.19 20.77 16.55
CA ILE A 63 -6.11 21.52 17.81
C ILE A 63 -5.28 22.80 17.63
N LEU A 64 -4.15 22.73 16.92
CA LEU A 64 -3.31 23.90 16.68
C LEU A 64 -4.05 24.98 15.87
N PHE A 65 -4.83 24.60 14.86
CA PHE A 65 -5.69 25.55 14.13
C PHE A 65 -6.79 26.16 15.03
N LEU A 66 -7.38 25.38 15.94
CA LEU A 66 -8.36 25.91 16.90
C LEU A 66 -7.72 26.87 17.90
N ALA A 67 -6.48 26.62 18.32
CA ALA A 67 -5.73 27.54 19.17
C ALA A 67 -5.43 28.86 18.43
N VAL A 68 -5.05 28.79 17.15
CA VAL A 68 -4.89 30.00 16.31
C VAL A 68 -6.20 30.75 16.19
N ALA A 69 -7.33 30.06 15.96
CA ALA A 69 -8.65 30.69 15.91
C ALA A 69 -8.95 31.46 17.21
N TYR A 70 -8.67 30.87 18.36
CA TYR A 70 -8.84 31.53 19.66
C TYR A 70 -8.02 32.83 19.77
N PHE A 71 -6.75 32.82 19.35
CA PHE A 71 -5.94 34.05 19.32
C PHE A 71 -6.44 35.08 18.29
N SER A 72 -6.87 34.64 17.10
CA SER A 72 -7.46 35.51 16.08
C SER A 72 -8.73 36.20 16.57
N TYR A 73 -9.54 35.51 17.38
CA TYR A 73 -10.70 36.09 18.05
C TYR A 73 -10.30 37.22 19.01
N ILE A 74 -9.24 37.03 19.81
CA ILE A 74 -8.75 38.05 20.75
C ILE A 74 -8.29 39.32 20.04
N ILE A 75 -7.64 39.19 18.87
CA ILE A 75 -7.18 40.35 18.09
C ILE A 75 -8.24 40.91 17.14
N ASN A 76 -9.50 40.45 17.22
CA ASN A 76 -10.62 40.83 16.37
C ASN A 76 -10.41 40.61 14.85
N ASP A 77 -9.49 39.72 14.45
CA ASP A 77 -9.35 39.34 13.04
C ASP A 77 -10.43 38.30 12.68
N SER A 78 -11.56 38.81 12.20
CA SER A 78 -12.74 37.99 11.90
C SER A 78 -12.50 37.03 10.73
N MET A 79 -11.70 37.41 9.74
CA MET A 79 -11.43 36.57 8.57
C MET A 79 -10.54 35.38 8.94
N LEU A 80 -9.46 35.63 9.68
CA LEU A 80 -8.59 34.57 10.20
C LEU A 80 -9.33 33.68 11.19
N PHE A 81 -10.17 34.25 12.06
CA PHE A 81 -10.97 33.49 13.02
C PHE A 81 -11.86 32.44 12.33
N TRP A 82 -12.74 32.87 11.42
CA TRP A 82 -13.70 31.96 10.79
C TRP A 82 -13.01 30.89 9.93
N SER A 83 -11.96 31.27 9.20
CA SER A 83 -11.22 30.32 8.36
C SER A 83 -10.47 29.26 9.18
N THR A 84 -9.76 29.65 10.23
CA THR A 84 -9.02 28.71 11.08
C THR A 84 -9.93 27.87 11.97
N LEU A 85 -11.05 28.42 12.46
CA LEU A 85 -12.08 27.68 13.18
C LEU A 85 -12.69 26.57 12.32
N ALA A 86 -13.05 26.90 11.07
CA ALA A 86 -13.61 25.94 10.13
C ALA A 86 -12.61 24.82 9.81
N ILE A 87 -11.37 25.18 9.45
CA ILE A 87 -10.30 24.20 9.14
C ILE A 87 -10.01 23.32 10.35
N GLY A 88 -9.83 23.91 11.53
CA GLY A 88 -9.55 23.18 12.77
C GLY A 88 -10.67 22.21 13.14
N SER A 89 -11.93 22.63 13.04
CA SER A 89 -13.10 21.80 13.33
C SER A 89 -13.23 20.63 12.36
N ILE A 90 -13.04 20.87 11.06
CA ILE A 90 -13.08 19.83 10.02
C ILE A 90 -11.94 18.83 10.23
N MET A 91 -10.70 19.29 10.43
CA MET A 91 -9.55 18.42 10.64
C MET A 91 -9.70 17.55 11.90
N THR A 92 -10.14 18.15 13.01
CA THR A 92 -10.35 17.44 14.27
C THR A 92 -11.42 16.36 14.11
N SER A 93 -12.57 16.70 13.54
CA SER A 93 -13.66 15.74 13.28
C SER A 93 -13.22 14.62 12.34
N TYR A 94 -12.54 14.97 11.25
CA TYR A 94 -12.02 14.01 10.27
C TYR A 94 -11.02 13.04 10.89
N SER A 95 -10.14 13.51 11.79
CA SER A 95 -9.14 12.68 12.47
C SER A 95 -9.75 11.60 13.38
N LEU A 96 -10.93 11.86 13.96
CA LEU A 96 -11.63 10.92 14.84
C LEU A 96 -12.38 9.85 14.03
N VAL A 97 -13.00 10.26 12.92
CA VAL A 97 -13.87 9.39 12.12
C VAL A 97 -13.08 8.56 11.11
N HIS A 98 -12.10 9.17 10.43
CA HIS A 98 -11.40 8.51 9.33
C HIS A 98 -10.50 7.37 9.82
N LYS A 99 -10.46 6.27 9.07
CA LYS A 99 -9.65 5.09 9.40
C LYS A 99 -8.54 4.93 8.37
N PHE A 100 -7.32 5.36 8.72
CA PHE A 100 -6.17 5.13 7.85
C PHE A 100 -5.67 3.69 7.90
N HIS A 101 -5.30 3.17 6.73
CA HIS A 101 -4.82 1.81 6.56
C HIS A 101 -3.50 1.77 5.77
N SER A 102 -2.62 0.87 6.18
CA SER A 102 -1.48 0.41 5.37
C SER A 102 -1.67 -1.06 5.03
N TYR A 103 -1.16 -1.43 3.87
CA TYR A 103 -1.19 -2.77 3.34
C TYR A 103 0.24 -3.30 3.26
N ARG A 104 0.43 -4.56 3.64
CA ARG A 104 1.70 -5.28 3.52
C ARG A 104 1.43 -6.59 2.79
N LEU A 105 1.97 -6.71 1.59
CA LEU A 105 2.00 -7.95 0.83
C LEU A 105 3.24 -8.73 1.27
N VAL A 106 3.06 -9.99 1.64
CA VAL A 106 4.13 -10.90 2.05
C VAL A 106 4.08 -12.13 1.14
N ILE A 107 5.20 -12.43 0.50
CA ILE A 107 5.41 -13.61 -0.33
C ILE A 107 6.41 -14.50 0.40
N LEU A 108 5.99 -15.72 0.71
CA LEU A 108 6.83 -16.74 1.32
C LEU A 108 7.22 -17.76 0.25
N GLU A 109 8.50 -18.07 0.18
CA GLU A 109 9.03 -19.15 -0.66
C GLU A 109 9.17 -20.47 0.12
N LYS A 110 9.24 -21.59 -0.61
CA LYS A 110 9.44 -22.94 -0.05
C LYS A 110 10.73 -23.06 0.76
N ASN A 111 11.77 -22.31 0.39
CA ASN A 111 13.04 -22.22 1.13
C ASN A 111 12.96 -21.31 2.37
N LYS A 112 11.77 -20.83 2.75
CA LYS A 112 11.49 -19.89 3.83
C LYS A 112 12.00 -18.47 3.61
N ALA A 113 12.41 -18.10 2.38
CA ALA A 113 12.65 -16.69 2.05
C ALA A 113 11.34 -15.89 2.13
N VAL A 114 11.42 -14.68 2.67
CA VAL A 114 10.28 -13.79 2.88
C VAL A 114 10.52 -12.50 2.12
N HIS A 115 9.61 -12.19 1.21
CA HIS A 115 9.65 -10.97 0.42
C HIS A 115 8.44 -10.10 0.75
N GLU A 116 8.68 -8.80 0.93
CA GLU A 116 7.65 -7.91 1.44
C GLU A 116 7.54 -6.62 0.66
N VAL A 117 6.29 -6.23 0.37
CA VAL A 117 5.97 -4.97 -0.27
C VAL A 117 4.95 -4.22 0.57
N LYS A 118 5.28 -2.97 0.91
CA LYS A 118 4.41 -2.09 1.69
C LYS A 118 3.69 -1.11 0.77
N ALA A 119 2.41 -0.89 1.03
CA ALA A 119 1.60 0.13 0.36
C ALA A 119 0.85 0.99 1.37
N THR A 120 0.72 2.26 1.01
CA THR A 120 -0.15 3.22 1.68
C THR A 120 -1.58 3.09 1.17
N GLN A 121 -2.54 3.68 1.89
CA GLN A 121 -3.95 3.69 1.51
C GLN A 121 -4.21 4.20 0.08
N PHE A 122 -3.42 5.18 -0.37
CA PHE A 122 -3.51 5.73 -1.74
C PHE A 122 -3.32 4.67 -2.82
N HIS A 123 -2.52 3.64 -2.55
CA HIS A 123 -2.20 2.59 -3.53
C HIS A 123 -2.95 1.28 -3.23
N ARG A 124 -4.03 1.35 -2.43
CA ARG A 124 -4.85 0.21 -2.01
C ARG A 124 -5.34 -0.62 -3.20
N LYS A 125 -5.84 0.03 -4.25
CA LYS A 125 -6.40 -0.67 -5.42
C LYS A 125 -5.30 -1.48 -6.12
N CYS A 126 -4.19 -0.81 -6.42
CA CYS A 126 -3.04 -1.42 -7.08
C CYS A 126 -2.44 -2.59 -6.30
N ILE A 127 -2.26 -2.50 -4.97
CA ILE A 127 -1.68 -3.62 -4.20
C ILE A 127 -2.65 -4.81 -4.11
N LYS A 128 -3.96 -4.57 -4.09
CA LYS A 128 -4.97 -5.62 -4.10
C LYS A 128 -5.02 -6.35 -5.44
N GLU A 129 -4.97 -5.61 -6.54
CA GLU A 129 -4.91 -6.17 -7.89
C GLU A 129 -3.62 -6.98 -8.07
N PHE A 130 -2.48 -6.42 -7.66
CA PHE A 130 -1.19 -7.10 -7.70
C PHE A 130 -1.19 -8.41 -6.89
N TYR A 131 -1.70 -8.38 -5.65
CA TYR A 131 -1.91 -9.56 -4.82
C TYR A 131 -2.78 -10.62 -5.53
N ALA A 132 -3.94 -10.20 -6.06
CA ALA A 132 -4.88 -11.11 -6.70
C ALA A 132 -4.25 -11.80 -7.92
N SER A 133 -3.47 -11.08 -8.72
CA SER A 133 -2.77 -11.65 -9.87
C SER A 133 -1.69 -12.65 -9.48
N ILE A 134 -0.90 -12.38 -8.44
CA ILE A 134 0.09 -13.36 -7.94
C ILE A 134 -0.61 -14.60 -7.41
N HIS A 135 -1.63 -14.41 -6.55
CA HIS A 135 -2.37 -15.50 -5.92
C HIS A 135 -3.06 -16.41 -6.96
N HIS A 136 -3.73 -15.83 -7.96
CA HIS A 136 -4.39 -16.61 -9.01
C HIS A 136 -3.38 -17.47 -9.80
N LYS A 137 -2.21 -16.90 -10.13
CA LYS A 137 -1.16 -17.66 -10.85
C LYS A 137 -0.56 -18.77 -10.01
N THR A 138 -0.24 -18.51 -8.74
CA THR A 138 0.31 -19.54 -7.84
C THR A 138 -0.67 -20.70 -7.65
N VAL A 139 -1.98 -20.42 -7.51
CA VAL A 139 -3.01 -21.46 -7.45
C VAL A 139 -3.09 -22.25 -8.76
N LYS A 140 -3.06 -21.58 -9.92
CA LYS A 140 -3.11 -22.25 -11.23
C LYS A 140 -1.88 -23.14 -11.48
N ALA A 141 -0.68 -22.68 -11.13
CA ALA A 141 0.55 -23.46 -11.24
C ALA A 141 0.52 -24.71 -10.36
N LYS A 142 0.07 -24.59 -9.09
CA LYS A 142 -0.09 -25.74 -8.19
C LYS A 142 -1.08 -26.77 -8.72
N ARG A 143 -2.20 -26.34 -9.31
CA ARG A 143 -3.17 -27.25 -9.93
C ARG A 143 -2.60 -27.99 -11.15
N LYS A 144 -1.86 -27.30 -12.03
CA LYS A 144 -1.24 -27.92 -13.20
C LYS A 144 -0.23 -29.00 -12.79
N ASN A 145 0.61 -28.73 -11.79
CA ASN A 145 1.61 -29.69 -11.34
C ASN A 145 0.99 -30.90 -10.62
N LYS A 146 -0.17 -30.75 -9.98
CA LYS A 146 -0.92 -31.88 -9.43
C LYS A 146 -1.43 -32.81 -10.53
N VAL A 147 -1.98 -32.25 -11.62
CA VAL A 147 -2.52 -33.03 -12.76
C VAL A 147 -1.43 -33.73 -13.56
N MET A 148 -0.18 -33.25 -13.54
CA MET A 148 0.95 -33.89 -14.22
C MET A 148 1.67 -34.95 -13.37
N ALA A 149 1.34 -35.07 -12.09
CA ALA A 149 1.91 -36.04 -11.17
C ALA A 149 0.99 -37.26 -10.93
N GLU A 150 -0.21 -37.23 -11.52
CA GLU A 150 -1.18 -38.34 -11.61
C GLU A 150 -1.09 -38.98 -13.00
#